data_AF-A0A7L2QY15-F1
#
_entry.id   AF-A0A7L2QY15-F1
#
_cell.length_a   1.000
_cell.length_b   1.000
_cell.length_c   1.000
_cell.angle_alpha   90.00
_cell.angle_beta   90.00
_cell.angle_gamma   90.00
#
_symmetry.space_group_name_H-M   'P 1'
#
loop_
_entity.id
_entity.type
_entity.pdbx_description
1 polymer ?
#
loop_
_entity_poly.entity_id
_entity_poly.type
_entity_poly.pdbx_seq_one_letter_code
_entity_poly.pdbx_strand_id
1 'polypeptide(L)' 'FRFKDSLAEELQSADLVISHAGAGSCLETLEKGKPLIVVINDKLMDNHQLELAKQLHRDGYVLYCNC' A
#
# COMPACT_ATOMS: atom_id res chain seq x y z
N PHE A 1 -6.24 -14.96 5.64
CA PHE A 1 -7.46 -14.19 5.28
C PHE A 1 -8.22 -14.98 4.20
N ARG A 2 -9.54 -14.99 4.23
CA ARG A 2 -10.33 -15.41 3.05
C ARG A 2 -10.49 -14.20 2.13
N PHE A 3 -10.59 -14.45 0.82
CA PHE A 3 -10.91 -13.39 -0.13
C PHE A 3 -12.24 -12.72 0.28
N LYS A 4 -12.28 -11.39 0.17
CA LYS A 4 -13.47 -10.56 0.41
C LYS A 4 -13.62 -9.61 -0.77
N ASP A 5 -14.87 -9.30 -1.12
CA ASP A 5 -15.17 -8.40 -2.23
C ASP A 5 -14.83 -6.93 -1.91
N SER A 6 -14.66 -6.58 -0.64
CA SER A 6 -14.24 -5.25 -0.20
C SER A 6 -13.39 -5.33 1.08
N LEU A 7 -12.42 -4.43 1.19
CA LEU A 7 -11.60 -4.20 2.39
C LEU A 7 -12.04 -2.94 3.16
N ALA A 8 -13.19 -2.36 2.81
CA ALA A 8 -13.56 -1.04 3.25
C ALA A 8 -13.69 -0.93 4.78
N GLU A 9 -14.29 -1.91 5.44
CA GLU A 9 -14.50 -1.94 6.89
C GLU A 9 -13.17 -2.15 7.64
N GLU A 10 -12.30 -3.02 7.12
CA GLU A 10 -10.96 -3.25 7.67
C GLU A 10 -10.11 -1.99 7.56
N LEU A 11 -10.12 -1.33 6.40
CA LEU A 11 -9.39 -0.08 6.22
C LEU A 11 -9.92 1.02 7.14
N GLN A 12 -11.24 1.08 7.35
CA GLN A 12 -11.84 2.07 8.25
C GLN A 12 -11.44 1.86 9.71
N SER A 13 -11.42 0.60 10.16
CA SER A 13 -11.07 0.22 11.53
C SER A 13 -9.56 0.18 11.80
N ALA A 14 -8.72 0.10 10.76
CA ALA A 14 -7.27 0.04 10.92
C ALA A 14 -6.65 1.39 11.30
N ASP A 15 -5.68 1.36 12.20
CA ASP A 15 -4.80 2.49 12.52
C ASP A 15 -3.57 2.55 11.60
N LEU A 16 -3.18 1.41 11.02
CA LEU A 16 -2.05 1.24 10.12
C LEU A 16 -2.31 0.08 9.15
N VAL A 17 -1.92 0.25 7.90
CA VAL A 17 -2.04 -0.77 6.85
C VAL A 17 -0.66 -1.15 6.34
N ILE A 18 -0.43 -2.45 6.11
CA ILE A 18 0.78 -2.98 5.48
C ILE A 18 0.38 -3.70 4.20
N SER A 19 0.92 -3.29 3.06
CA SER A 19 0.54 -3.81 1.73
C SER A 19 1.77 -4.24 0.94
N HIS A 20 1.69 -5.40 0.26
CA HIS A 20 2.74 -5.89 -0.64
C HIS A 20 2.74 -5.19 -2.02
N ALA A 21 2.70 -3.85 -2.03
CA ALA A 21 2.71 -3.02 -3.23
C ALA A 21 1.61 -3.35 -4.27
N GLY A 22 0.48 -3.92 -3.83
CA GLY A 22 -0.71 -4.02 -4.66
C GLY A 22 -1.29 -2.63 -4.92
N ALA A 23 -1.25 -2.16 -6.18
CA ALA A 23 -1.62 -0.79 -6.53
C ALA A 23 -3.04 -0.40 -6.06
N GLY A 24 -4.02 -1.28 -6.28
CA GLY A 24 -5.40 -1.04 -5.84
C GLY A 24 -5.53 -0.89 -4.32
N SER A 25 -4.92 -1.79 -3.55
CA SER A 25 -4.95 -1.72 -2.08
C SER A 25 -4.20 -0.50 -1.54
N CYS A 26 -3.11 -0.09 -2.19
CA CYS A 26 -2.38 1.12 -1.81
C CYS A 26 -3.23 2.37 -2.04
N LEU A 27 -3.82 2.52 -3.22
CA LEU A 27 -4.66 3.67 -3.56
C LEU A 27 -5.90 3.75 -2.65
N GLU A 28 -6.61 2.65 -2.43
CA GLU A 28 -7.80 2.63 -1.55
C GLU A 28 -7.46 3.02 -0.11
N THR A 29 -6.29 2.60 0.39
CA THR A 29 -5.81 2.99 1.73
C THR A 29 -5.52 4.48 1.83
N LEU A 30 -4.88 5.04 0.79
CA LEU A 30 -4.54 6.46 0.72
C LEU A 30 -5.77 7.35 0.57
N GLU A 31 -6.75 6.94 -0.24
CA GLU A 31 -8.04 7.63 -0.38
C GLU A 31 -8.79 7.72 0.96
N LYS A 32 -8.60 6.74 1.85
CA LYS A 32 -9.14 6.75 3.21
C LYS A 32 -8.28 7.51 4.22
N GLY A 33 -7.17 8.12 3.79
CA GLY A 33 -6.26 8.88 4.63
C GLY A 33 -5.56 8.04 5.71
N LYS A 34 -5.41 6.74 5.47
CA LYS A 34 -4.83 5.82 6.46
C LYS A 34 -3.31 5.72 6.29
N PRO A 35 -2.55 5.69 7.39
CA PRO A 35 -1.12 5.40 7.33
C PRO A 35 -0.85 4.06 6.63
N LEU A 36 0.09 4.06 5.69
CA LEU A 36 0.39 2.89 4.85
C LEU A 36 1.89 2.61 4.81
N ILE A 37 2.24 1.34 5.05
CA ILE A 37 3.56 0.78 4.82
C ILE A 37 3.51 -0.10 3.58
N VAL A 38 4.34 0.21 2.59
CA VAL A 38 4.42 -0.55 1.34
C VAL A 38 5.65 -1.46 1.37
N VAL A 39 5.43 -2.76 1.27
CA VAL A 39 6.48 -3.78 1.14
C VAL A 39 6.61 -4.16 -0.32
N ILE A 40 7.70 -3.72 -0.95
CA ILE A 40 7.92 -3.91 -2.38
C ILE A 40 8.57 -5.28 -2.61
N ASN A 41 8.01 -6.08 -3.51
CA ASN A 41 8.66 -7.29 -4.01
C ASN A 41 9.48 -6.94 -5.26
N ASP A 42 10.79 -6.83 -5.10
CA ASP A 42 11.71 -6.42 -6.18
C ASP A 42 11.94 -7.49 -7.26
N LYS A 43 11.39 -8.69 -7.10
CA LYS A 43 11.58 -9.84 -8.02
C LYS A 43 10.45 -10.07 -9.00
N LEU A 44 9.29 -9.44 -8.82
CA LEU A 44 8.05 -9.85 -9.50
C LEU A 44 7.49 -8.83 -10.51
N MET A 45 7.91 -7.57 -10.47
CA MET A 45 7.45 -6.52 -11.40
C MET A 45 8.55 -5.46 -11.57
N ASP A 46 9.02 -5.28 -12.81
CA ASP A 46 9.99 -4.26 -13.20
C ASP A 46 9.66 -2.90 -12.58
N ASN A 47 10.39 -2.48 -11.54
CA ASN A 47 10.54 -1.16 -10.89
C ASN A 47 9.34 -0.17 -10.74
N HIS A 48 8.16 -0.41 -11.30
CA HIS A 48 7.02 0.49 -11.28
C HIS A 48 6.37 0.56 -9.90
N GLN A 49 6.38 -0.55 -9.16
CA GLN A 49 5.96 -0.54 -7.74
C GLN A 49 6.88 0.34 -6.90
N LEU A 50 8.18 0.34 -7.21
CA LEU A 50 9.16 1.20 -6.55
C LEU A 50 8.96 2.67 -6.94
N GLU A 51 8.59 2.97 -8.18
CA GLU A 51 8.29 4.33 -8.60
C GLU A 51 7.04 4.88 -7.90
N LEU A 52 5.97 4.08 -7.81
CA LEU A 52 4.77 4.43 -7.04
C LEU A 52 5.11 4.67 -5.56
N ALA A 53 5.84 3.75 -4.92
CA ALA A 53 6.23 3.89 -3.52
C ALA A 53 7.12 5.13 -3.29
N LYS A 54 8.03 5.44 -4.21
CA LYS A 54 8.87 6.65 -4.15
C LYS A 54 8.06 7.93 -4.27
N GLN A 55 7.07 8.00 -5.16
CA GLN A 55 6.22 9.18 -5.30
C GLN A 55 5.37 9.38 -4.04
N LEU A 56 4.70 8.33 -3.58
CA LEU A 56 3.88 8.39 -2.37
C LEU A 56 4.70 8.75 -1.11
N HIS A 57 5.95 8.29 -1.05
CA HIS A 57 6.87 8.66 0.03
C HIS A 57 7.28 10.13 -0.04
N ARG A 58 7.58 10.65 -1.24
CA ARG A 58 7.88 12.08 -1.45
C ARG A 58 6.71 12.98 -1.04
N ASP A 59 5.50 12.52 -1.31
CA ASP A 59 4.28 13.25 -0.94
C ASP A 59 3.93 13.11 0.56
N GLY A 60 4.73 12.36 1.33
CA GLY A 60 4.61 12.23 2.78
C GLY A 60 3.54 11.25 3.24
N TYR A 61 2.97 10.46 2.33
CA TYR A 61 1.84 9.59 2.65
C TYR A 61 2.25 8.18 3.12
N VAL A 62 3.42 7.69 2.72
CA VAL A 62 3.84 6.30 3.00
C VAL A 62 5.28 6.16 3.45
N LEU A 63 5.53 5.11 4.23
CA LEU A 63 6.85 4.53 4.43
C LEU A 63 6.94 3.27 3.56
N TYR A 64 8.09 3.00 2.95
CA TYR A 64 8.29 1.78 2.15
C TYR A 64 9.57 1.08 2.53
N CYS A 65 9.58 -0.24 2.39
CA CYS A 65 10.78 -1.07 2.52
C CYS A 65 10.81 -2.13 1.41
N ASN A 66 12.02 -2.60 1.12
CA ASN A 66 12.29 -3.67 0.17
C ASN A 66 12.59 -4.98 0.92
N CYS A 67 12.23 -6.11 0.31
CA CYS A 67 12.49 -7.45 0.83
C CYS A 67 12.92 -8.42 -0.28
#